data_AF-A0A3R9QIC5-F1
#
_entry.id   AF-A0A3R9QIC5-F1
#
_cell.length_a   1.000
_cell.length_b   1.000
_cell.length_c   1.000
_cell.angle_alpha   90.00
_cell.angle_beta   90.00
_cell.angle_gamma   90.00
#
_symmetry.space_group_name_H-M   'P 1'
#
loop_
_entity.id
_entity.type
_entity.pdbx_description
1 polymer ?
#
loop_
_entity_poly.entity_id
_entity_poly.type
_entity_poly.pdbx_seq_one_letter_code
_entity_poly.pdbx_strand_id
1 'polypeptide(L)' 'MGRVQRIKKAEQMLVPFKNPQERVYNMIFFLNEYGSTFVQDLKSLEIERNGKHKYIKM' A
#
# COMPACT_ATOMS: atom_id res chain seq x y z
N MET A 1 7.75 -19.56 -7.43
CA MET A 1 6.41 -18.93 -7.39
C MET A 1 5.92 -18.71 -8.82
N GLY A 2 4.80 -19.31 -9.23
CA GLY A 2 4.30 -19.22 -10.60
C GLY A 2 3.78 -17.82 -10.98
N ARG A 3 3.75 -17.49 -12.28
CA ARG A 3 3.31 -16.19 -12.82
C ARG A 3 1.92 -15.78 -12.30
N VAL A 4 0.98 -16.72 -12.29
CA VAL A 4 -0.40 -16.50 -11.81
C VAL A 4 -0.41 -16.07 -10.34
N GLN A 5 0.42 -16.69 -9.50
CA GLN A 5 0.45 -16.37 -8.08
C GLN A 5 0.99 -14.97 -7.80
N ARG A 6 1.97 -14.51 -8.59
CA ARG A 6 2.49 -13.14 -8.47
C ARG A 6 1.45 -12.09 -8.83
N ILE A 7 0.69 -12.33 -9.90
CA ILE A 7 -0.40 -11.43 -10.33
C ILE A 7 -1.49 -11.36 -9.26
N LYS A 8 -1.92 -12.52 -8.73
CA LYS A 8 -2.91 -12.57 -7.64
C LYS A 8 -2.45 -11.82 -6.39
N LYS A 9 -1.17 -11.95 -6.01
CA LYS A 9 -0.62 -11.21 -4.86
C LYS A 9 -0.64 -9.70 -5.12
N ALA A 10 -0.26 -9.25 -6.32
CA ALA A 10 -0.30 -7.84 -6.68
C ALA A 10 -1.74 -7.28 -6.67
N GLU A 11 -2.69 -8.03 -7.23
CA GLU A 11 -4.12 -7.66 -7.23
C GLU A 11 -4.67 -7.53 -5.81
N GLN A 12 -4.35 -8.48 -4.93
CA GLN A 12 -4.76 -8.41 -3.52
C GLN A 12 -4.20 -7.19 -2.81
N MET A 13 -2.95 -6.78 -3.09
CA MET A 13 -2.34 -5.62 -2.41
C MET A 13 -2.86 -4.28 -2.93
N LEU A 14 -3.08 -4.15 -4.25
CA LEU A 14 -3.43 -2.88 -4.88
C LEU A 14 -4.95 -2.64 -4.97
N VAL A 15 -5.70 -3.69 -5.27
CA VAL A 15 -7.16 -3.61 -5.52
C VAL A 15 -7.90 -4.76 -4.82
N PRO A 16 -7.74 -4.92 -3.50
CA PRO A 16 -8.39 -5.99 -2.74
C PRO A 16 -9.90 -5.97 -2.94
N PHE A 17 -10.48 -7.14 -3.24
CA PHE A 17 -11.93 -7.27 -3.50
C PHE A 17 -12.48 -6.28 -4.54
N LYS A 18 -11.66 -5.91 -5.54
CA LYS A 18 -11.99 -4.90 -6.57
C LYS A 18 -12.26 -3.49 -6.00
N ASN A 19 -11.78 -3.20 -4.81
CA ASN A 19 -11.87 -1.89 -4.16
C ASN A 19 -10.46 -1.29 -3.98
N PRO A 20 -10.32 0.06 -3.93
CA PRO A 20 -9.06 0.71 -3.62
C PRO A 20 -8.44 0.22 -2.30
N GLN A 21 -7.11 0.06 -2.28
CA GLN A 21 -6.34 -0.37 -1.11
C GLN A 21 -6.72 0.41 0.15
N GLU A 22 -6.81 1.75 0.08
CA GLU A 22 -7.11 2.62 1.22
C GLU A 22 -8.55 2.49 1.76
N ARG A 23 -9.44 1.83 1.01
CA ARG A 23 -10.83 1.58 1.43
C ARG A 23 -11.02 0.23 2.11
N VAL A 24 -10.03 -0.66 2.01
CA VAL A 24 -10.11 -2.03 2.54
C VAL A 24 -9.08 -2.25 3.63
N TYR A 25 -7.82 -1.87 3.40
CA TYR A 25 -6.75 -2.09 4.35
C TYR A 25 -6.63 -0.95 5.37
N ASN A 26 -6.33 -1.32 6.61
CA ASN A 26 -5.99 -0.41 7.68
C ASN A 26 -4.46 -0.25 7.81
N MET A 27 -4.00 0.89 8.33
CA MET A 27 -2.59 1.15 8.62
C MET A 27 -1.91 0.04 9.45
N ILE A 28 -2.63 -0.63 10.36
CA ILE A 28 -2.11 -1.73 11.18
C ILE A 28 -1.58 -2.90 10.32
N PHE A 29 -2.19 -3.18 9.17
CA PHE A 29 -1.71 -4.21 8.25
C PHE A 29 -0.27 -3.91 7.79
N PHE A 30 -0.01 -2.65 7.43
CA PHE A 30 1.30 -2.21 6.97
C PHE A 30 2.31 -2.09 8.11
N LEU A 31 1.88 -1.69 9.31
CA LEU A 31 2.72 -1.70 10.51
C LEU A 31 3.21 -3.11 10.85
N ASN A 32 2.35 -4.12 10.69
CA ASN A 32 2.73 -5.51 10.96
C ASN A 32 3.74 -6.06 9.94
N GLU A 33 3.66 -5.62 8.69
CA GLU A 33 4.57 -6.06 7.61
C GLU A 33 5.90 -5.29 7.62
N TYR A 34 5.85 -3.95 7.77
CA TYR A 34 7.00 -3.06 7.60
C TYR A 34 7.63 -2.58 8.91
N GLY A 35 7.00 -2.86 10.06
CA GLY A 35 7.51 -2.52 11.37
C GLY A 35 7.16 -1.11 11.86
N SER A 36 7.70 -0.75 13.03
CA SER A 36 7.31 0.44 13.78
C SER A 36 7.80 1.76 13.16
N THR A 37 8.80 1.74 12.28
CA THR A 37 9.30 2.94 11.60
C THR A 37 8.43 3.37 10.42
N PHE A 38 7.57 2.48 9.92
CA PHE A 38 6.75 2.70 8.72
C PHE A 38 6.03 4.06 8.71
N VAL A 39 5.43 4.45 9.83
CA VAL A 39 4.70 5.72 9.94
C VAL A 39 5.65 6.92 9.89
N GLN A 40 6.85 6.81 10.47
CA GLN A 40 7.86 7.86 10.38
C GLN A 40 8.39 8.00 8.96
N ASP A 41 8.65 6.89 8.29
CA ASP A 41 9.11 6.85 6.90
C ASP A 41 8.08 7.51 5.98
N LEU A 42 6.79 7.17 6.12
CA LEU A 42 5.70 7.82 5.39
C LEU A 42 5.60 9.33 5.65
N LYS A 43 5.79 9.77 6.90
CA LYS A 43 5.71 11.19 7.26
C LYS A 43 6.89 12.01 6.72
N SER A 44 8.03 11.38 6.45
CA SER A 44 9.20 12.05 5.88
C SER A 44 9.05 12.36 4.39
N LEU A 45 8.05 11.78 3.72
CA LEU A 45 7.79 12.01 2.31
C LEU A 45 7.16 13.39 2.08
N GLU A 46 7.75 14.17 1.18
CA GLU A 46 7.17 15.42 0.71
C GLU A 46 6.09 15.14 -0.33
N ILE A 47 4.84 14.98 0.13
CA ILE A 47 3.69 14.68 -0.73
C ILE A 47 2.89 15.95 -1.06
N GLU A 48 2.95 16.39 -2.32
CA GLU A 48 2.16 17.51 -2.80
C GLU A 48 0.64 17.23 -2.77
N ARG A 49 -0.15 18.17 -2.25
CA ARG A 49 -1.61 18.11 -2.28
C ARG A 49 -2.17 18.77 -3.54
N ASN A 50 -2.05 18.07 -4.67
CA ASN A 50 -2.47 18.55 -6.00
C ASN A 50 -3.67 17.78 -6.60
N GLY A 51 -4.41 17.05 -5.77
CA GLY A 51 -5.59 16.27 -6.21
C GLY A 51 -5.28 15.02 -7.04
N LYS A 52 -4.00 14.73 -7.35
CA LYS A 52 -3.61 13.52 -8.07
C LYS A 52 -3.46 12.34 -7.12
N HIS A 53 -3.75 11.15 -7.62
CA HIS A 53 -3.48 9.90 -6.91
C HIS A 53 -1.98 9.77 -6.61
N LYS A 54 -1.65 9.30 -5.41
CA LYS A 54 -0.28 9.17 -4.92
C LYS A 54 0.06 7.70 -4.76
N TYR A 55 1.11 7.27 -5.44
CA TYR A 55 1.66 5.94 -5.29
C TYR A 55 2.94 6.03 -4.46
N ILE A 56 3.01 5.27 -3.37
CA ILE A 56 4.17 5.21 -2.48
C ILE A 56 4.83 3.86 -2.69
N LYS A 57 6.07 3.87 -3.17
CA LYS A 57 6.89 2.66 -3.31
C LYS A 57 7.70 2.48 -2.03
N MET A 58 7.44 1.38 -1.34
CA MET A 58 8.25 0.91 -0.21
C MET A 58 9.48 0.13 -0.70
#